data_AF-A0AAU7YCF9-F1
#
_entry.id   AF-A0AAU7YCF9-F1
#
_cell.length_a   1.000
_cell.length_b   1.000
_cell.length_c   1.000
_cell.angle_alpha   90.00
_cell.angle_beta   90.00
_cell.angle_gamma   90.00
#
_symmetry.space_group_name_H-M   'P 1'
#
loop_
_entity.id
_entity.type
_entity.pdbx_description
1 polymer ?
#
loop_
_entity_poly.entity_id
_entity_poly.type
_entity_poly.pdbx_seq_one_letter_code
_entity_poly.pdbx_strand_id
1 'polypeptide(L)' 'MRKIGAARSTWQRLSEDELLQSAGHAQILVHMLQQHYAISRLAAEKQVISFFDSLHA' A
#
# COMPACT_ATOMS: atom_id res chain seq x y z
N MET A 1 8.14 11.48 7.03
CA MET A 1 8.53 10.28 6.24
C MET A 1 8.25 8.93 6.92
N ARG A 2 7.41 8.82 7.98
CA ARG A 2 7.21 7.52 8.68
C ARG A 2 6.26 6.52 8.01
N LYS A 3 5.39 6.98 7.10
CA LYS A 3 4.36 6.14 6.46
C LYS A 3 4.95 5.09 5.51
N ILE A 4 6.07 5.40 4.86
CA ILE A 4 6.67 4.52 3.86
C ILE A 4 7.34 3.30 4.52
N GLY A 5 8.01 3.49 5.66
CA GLY A 5 8.57 2.37 6.42
C GLY A 5 7.51 1.40 6.93
N ALA A 6 6.36 1.91 7.40
CA ALA A 6 5.23 1.07 7.79
C ALA A 6 4.66 0.31 6.59
N ALA A 7 4.45 0.98 5.45
CA ALA A 7 3.96 0.37 4.22
C ALA A 7 4.91 -0.71 3.70
N ARG A 8 6.23 -0.49 3.76
CA ARG A 8 7.25 -1.48 3.37
C ARG A 8 7.25 -2.69 4.29
N SER A 9 7.04 -2.50 5.60
CA SER A 9 6.88 -3.62 6.54
C SER A 9 5.61 -4.41 6.30
N THR A 10 4.49 -3.74 5.97
CA THR A 10 3.22 -4.40 5.65
C THR A 10 3.28 -5.12 4.30
N TRP A 11 3.83 -4.46 3.28
CA TRP A 11 3.92 -4.94 1.92
C TRP A 11 5.37 -5.18 1.53
N GLN A 12 5.95 -6.26 2.05
CA GLN A 12 7.35 -6.64 1.80
C GLN A 12 7.72 -6.84 0.33
N ARG A 13 6.74 -6.96 -0.59
CA ARG A 13 6.96 -7.04 -2.04
C ARG A 13 7.06 -5.68 -2.72
N LEU A 14 6.58 -4.61 -2.07
CA LEU A 14 6.64 -3.26 -2.60
C LEU A 14 7.92 -2.58 -2.13
N SER A 15 8.61 -1.94 -3.07
CA SER A 15 9.83 -1.19 -2.78
C SER A 15 9.51 0.20 -2.23
N GLU A 16 10.47 0.79 -1.52
CA GLU A 16 10.33 2.12 -0.94
C GLU A 16 10.06 3.20 -2.02
N ASP A 17 10.74 3.09 -3.18
CA ASP A 17 10.50 3.91 -4.37
C ASP A 17 9.07 3.78 -4.93
N GLU A 18 8.52 2.57 -5.00
CA GLU A 18 7.16 2.34 -5.51
C GLU A 18 6.11 2.97 -4.57
N LEU A 19 6.33 2.82 -3.27
CA LEU A 19 5.51 3.47 -2.26
C LEU A 19 5.66 5.00 -2.31
N LEU A 20 6.86 5.51 -2.62
CA LEU A 20 7.11 6.93 -2.85
C LEU A 20 6.35 7.45 -4.09
N GLN A 21 6.36 6.68 -5.19
CA GLN A 21 5.63 6.99 -6.43
C GLN A 21 4.12 7.01 -6.21
N SER A 22 3.60 6.22 -5.27
CA SER A 22 2.20 6.31 -4.89
C SER A 22 1.84 7.65 -4.24
N ALA A 23 2.82 8.38 -3.68
CA ALA A 23 2.65 9.65 -2.96
C ALA A 23 1.55 9.62 -1.87
N GLY A 24 1.17 8.43 -1.38
CA GLY A 24 0.06 8.25 -0.45
C GLY A 24 -1.33 8.21 -1.10
N HIS A 25 -1.43 8.09 -2.42
CA HIS A 25 -2.68 7.85 -3.13
C HIS A 25 -3.10 6.39 -3.02
N ALA A 26 -4.23 6.15 -2.35
CA ALA A 26 -4.79 4.82 -2.16
C ALA A 26 -5.04 4.07 -3.48
N GLN A 27 -5.50 4.74 -4.54
CA GLN A 27 -5.73 4.10 -5.85
C GLN A 27 -4.45 3.56 -6.50
N ILE A 28 -3.32 4.24 -6.33
CA ILE A 28 -2.05 3.77 -6.90
C ILE A 28 -1.58 2.54 -6.13
N LEU A 29 -1.66 2.57 -4.80
CA LEU A 29 -1.37 1.42 -3.95
C LEU A 29 -2.25 0.21 -4.28
N VAL A 30 -3.55 0.43 -4.53
CA VAL A 30 -4.46 -0.64 -4.96
C VAL A 30 -3.98 -1.28 -6.26
N HIS A 31 -3.67 -0.49 -7.27
CA HIS A 31 -3.15 -1.00 -8.54
C HIS A 31 -1.85 -1.79 -8.34
N MET A 32 -0.91 -1.25 -7.56
CA MET A 32 0.35 -1.91 -7.24
C MET A 32 0.14 -3.26 -6.55
N LEU A 33 -0.75 -3.32 -5.56
CA LEU A 33 -1.05 -4.56 -4.86
C LEU A 33 -1.69 -5.60 -5.78
N GLN A 34 -2.57 -5.19 -6.69
CA GLN A 34 -3.12 -6.09 -7.69
C GLN A 34 -2.03 -6.69 -8.58
N GLN A 35 -1.03 -5.91 -9.01
CA GLN A 35 0.07 -6.38 -9.85
C GLN A 35 1.05 -7.28 -9.07
N HIS A 36 1.48 -6.85 -7.88
CA HIS A 36 2.53 -7.51 -7.09
C HIS A 36 2.06 -8.73 -6.30
N TYR A 37 0.79 -8.72 -5.88
CA TYR A 37 0.21 -9.80 -5.09
C TYR A 37 -0.82 -10.62 -5.88
N ALA A 38 -1.13 -10.25 -7.13
CA ALA A 38 -2.12 -10.93 -7.98
C ALA A 38 -3.48 -11.08 -7.29
N ILE A 39 -3.86 -10.11 -6.45
CA ILE A 39 -5.12 -10.09 -5.71
C ILE A 39 -6.19 -9.28 -6.45
N SER A 40 -7.45 -9.52 -6.09
CA SER A 40 -8.57 -8.72 -6.61
C SER A 40 -8.51 -7.28 -6.12
N ARG A 41 -9.09 -6.37 -6.90
CA ARG A 41 -9.17 -4.94 -6.55
C ARG A 41 -9.76 -4.72 -5.15
N LEU A 42 -10.82 -5.45 -4.83
CA LEU A 42 -11.50 -5.37 -3.53
C LEU A 42 -10.57 -5.78 -2.37
N ALA A 43 -9.78 -6.85 -2.56
CA ALA A 43 -8.82 -7.30 -1.56
C ALA A 43 -7.68 -6.29 -1.36
N ALA A 44 -7.19 -5.71 -2.47
CA ALA A 44 -6.20 -4.65 -2.43
C ALA A 44 -6.74 -3.38 -1.74
N GLU A 45 -7.94 -2.92 -2.10
CA GLU A 45 -8.62 -1.79 -1.46
C GLU A 45 -8.76 -1.99 0.05
N LYS A 46 -9.15 -3.19 0.48
CA LYS A 46 -9.27 -3.52 1.90
C LYS A 46 -7.93 -3.41 2.63
N GLN A 47 -6.84 -3.92 2.05
CA GLN A 47 -5.51 -3.79 2.65
C GLN A 47 -5.07 -2.33 2.75
N VAL A 48 -5.30 -1.54 1.71
CA VAL A 48 -4.91 -0.12 1.67
C VAL A 48 -5.69 0.68 2.71
N ILE A 49 -7.00 0.47 2.80
CA ILE A 49 -7.85 1.13 3.80
C ILE A 49 -7.37 0.77 5.22
N SER A 50 -7.20 -0.52 5.52
CA SER A 50 -6.71 -0.97 6.83
C SER A 50 -5.34 -0.39 7.17
N PHE A 51 -4.46 -0.25 6.17
CA PHE A 51 -3.16 0.38 6.36
C PHE A 51 -3.30 1.86 6.73
N PHE A 52 -4.11 2.64 6.00
CA PHE A 52 -4.34 4.06 6.31
C PHE A 52 -5.05 4.28 7.64
N ASP A 53 -5.92 3.36 8.05
CA ASP A 53 -6.58 3.35 9.35
C ASP A 53 -5.55 3.13 10.48
N SER A 54 -4.67 2.12 10.32
CA SER A 54 -3.60 1.85 11.29
C SER A 54 -2.56 2.98 11.43
N LEU A 55 -2.51 3.91 10.47
CA LEU A 55 -1.65 5.10 10.53
C LEU A 55 -2.30 6.30 11.23
N HIS A 56 -3.61 6.28 11.44
CA HIS A 56 -4.37 7.31 12.17
C HIS A 56 -4.62 6.97 13.63
N ALA A 57 -4.38 5.72 14.04
CA ALA A 57 -4.41 5.26 15.42
C ALA A 57 -3.09 5.54 16.16
#